data_AF-H8GWB7-F1
#
_entry.id   AF-H8GWB7-F1
#
_cell.length_a   1.000
_cell.length_b   1.000
_cell.length_c   1.000
_cell.angle_alpha   90.00
_cell.angle_beta   90.00
_cell.angle_gamma   90.00
#
_symmetry.space_group_name_H-M   'P 1'
#
loop_
_entity.id
_entity.type
_entity.pdbx_description
1 polymer ?
#
loop_
_entity_poly.entity_id
_entity_poly.type
_entity_poly.pdbx_seq_one_letter_code
_entity_poly.pdbx_strand_id
1 'polypeptide(L)'
;MALRLGRPRHTLEWAMDPLVRAAAWLRLGEAQSALGELGDDRPPCAREAVLRARADWQLRLRAAAEPESGGTDMALRLARQEGDAGALVAAATLRGEELIRAGERFAALRALAEGLKVAELGGQTADAHLLAVLAHAQGGAKGGRTAEKALARSGPGSPARVLALLALARPADAQSQAAAGDLSPLWWTFVPPA
;
A
#
# COMPACT_ATOMS: atom_id res chain seq x y z
N MET A 1 7.34 -10.19 11.16
CA MET A 1 8.70 -10.71 11.43
C MET A 1 9.33 -11.33 10.17
N ALA A 2 8.80 -12.33 9.46
CA ALA A 2 9.29 -12.66 8.10
C ALA A 2 8.79 -11.69 7.01
N LEU A 3 7.55 -11.18 7.18
CA LEU A 3 6.93 -10.24 6.23
C LEU A 3 7.75 -8.96 6.03
N ARG A 4 8.32 -8.38 7.08
CA ARG A 4 9.16 -7.17 6.97
C ARG A 4 10.43 -7.39 6.14
N LEU A 5 10.85 -8.64 5.96
CA LEU A 5 12.02 -9.05 5.17
C LEU A 5 11.67 -9.44 3.72
N GLY A 6 10.44 -9.16 3.27
CA GLY A 6 10.01 -9.51 1.92
C GLY A 6 9.75 -11.01 1.73
N ARG A 7 9.42 -11.75 2.80
CA ARG A 7 9.14 -13.21 2.72
C ARG A 7 7.66 -13.50 3.06
N PRO A 8 6.71 -13.20 2.16
CA PRO A 8 5.29 -13.43 2.42
C PRO A 8 4.92 -14.90 2.58
N ARG A 9 5.45 -15.81 1.74
CA ARG A 9 5.18 -17.27 1.84
C ARG A 9 5.59 -17.85 3.20
N HIS A 10 6.81 -17.54 3.65
CA HIS A 10 7.28 -17.92 4.98
C HIS A 10 6.45 -17.28 6.10
N THR A 11 5.82 -16.13 5.87
CA THR A 11 4.90 -15.57 6.87
C THR A 11 3.65 -16.42 6.99
N LEU A 12 3.11 -16.93 5.88
CA LEU A 12 1.91 -17.76 5.86
C LEU A 12 2.09 -19.14 6.50
N GLU A 13 3.30 -19.67 6.48
CA GLU A 13 3.64 -20.94 7.13
C GLU A 13 3.63 -20.85 8.66
N TRP A 14 3.98 -19.69 9.23
CA TRP A 14 4.31 -19.57 10.66
C TRP A 14 3.45 -18.57 11.44
N ALA A 15 2.82 -17.59 10.77
CA ALA A 15 2.01 -16.60 11.45
C ALA A 15 0.64 -17.17 11.82
N MET A 16 0.22 -16.93 13.07
CA MET A 16 -1.11 -17.26 13.58
C MET A 16 -2.08 -16.07 13.56
N ASP A 17 -1.56 -14.84 13.56
CA ASP A 17 -2.37 -13.62 13.54
C ASP A 17 -3.05 -13.43 12.17
N PRO A 18 -4.39 -13.41 12.10
CA PRO A 18 -5.12 -13.22 10.84
C PRO A 18 -4.74 -11.97 10.07
N LEU A 19 -4.43 -10.85 10.75
CA LEU A 19 -4.06 -9.60 10.07
C LEU A 19 -2.71 -9.73 9.36
N VAL A 20 -1.76 -10.43 10.00
CA VAL A 20 -0.44 -10.68 9.44
C VAL A 20 -0.52 -11.64 8.26
N ARG A 21 -1.36 -12.68 8.37
CA ARG A 21 -1.60 -13.64 7.29
C ARG A 21 -2.29 -12.99 6.11
N ALA A 22 -3.36 -12.22 6.34
CA ALA A 22 -4.05 -11.45 5.31
C ALA A 22 -3.08 -10.49 4.59
N ALA A 23 -2.26 -9.74 5.32
CA ALA A 23 -1.25 -8.87 4.73
C ALA A 23 -0.22 -9.65 3.88
N ALA A 24 0.13 -10.88 4.26
CA ALA A 24 1.01 -11.74 3.48
C ALA A 24 0.34 -12.25 2.19
N TRP A 25 -0.92 -12.68 2.26
CA TRP A 25 -1.71 -13.04 1.07
C TRP A 25 -1.84 -11.88 0.08
N LEU A 26 -2.11 -10.68 0.57
CA LEU A 26 -2.19 -9.47 -0.27
C LEU A 26 -0.88 -9.17 -0.98
N ARG A 27 0.29 -9.49 -0.40
CA ARG A 27 1.57 -9.35 -1.12
C ARG A 27 1.70 -10.29 -2.30
N LEU A 28 1.18 -11.50 -2.17
CA LEU A 28 1.11 -12.49 -3.24
C LEU A 28 0.01 -12.17 -4.26
N GLY A 29 -0.84 -11.17 -3.99
CA GLY A 29 -1.97 -10.81 -4.84
C GLY A 29 -3.17 -11.75 -4.68
N GLU A 30 -3.20 -12.55 -3.62
CA GLU A 30 -4.26 -13.53 -3.34
C GLU A 30 -5.36 -12.89 -2.47
N ALA A 31 -6.04 -11.90 -3.04
CA ALA A 31 -7.03 -11.10 -2.33
C ALA A 31 -8.19 -11.93 -1.73
N GLN A 32 -8.69 -12.96 -2.43
CA GLN A 32 -9.72 -13.85 -1.87
C GLN A 32 -9.22 -14.60 -0.63
N SER A 33 -7.97 -15.08 -0.65
CA SER A 33 -7.40 -15.76 0.51
C SER A 33 -7.23 -14.79 1.69
N ALA A 34 -6.83 -13.55 1.40
CA ALA A 34 -6.75 -12.51 2.43
C ALA A 34 -8.13 -12.22 3.06
N LEU A 35 -9.20 -12.12 2.27
CA LEU A 35 -10.56 -11.94 2.79
C LEU A 35 -11.00 -13.14 3.64
N GLY A 36 -10.65 -14.37 3.22
CA GLY A 36 -10.92 -15.59 3.98
C GLY A 36 -10.25 -15.61 5.37
N GLU A 37 -9.03 -15.08 5.50
CA GLU A 37 -8.38 -14.93 6.81
C GLU A 37 -9.09 -13.91 7.71
N LEU A 38 -9.68 -12.85 7.13
CA LEU A 38 -10.27 -11.75 7.91
C LEU A 38 -11.66 -12.08 8.46
N GLY A 39 -12.44 -12.94 7.79
CA GLY A 39 -13.74 -13.47 8.24
C GLY A 39 -14.84 -12.42 8.46
N ASP A 40 -16.10 -12.71 8.15
CA ASP A 40 -17.19 -11.71 8.15
C ASP A 40 -18.04 -11.68 9.43
N ASP A 41 -17.61 -12.40 10.47
CA ASP A 41 -18.43 -12.66 11.66
C ASP A 41 -18.56 -11.46 12.63
N ARG A 42 -17.77 -10.40 12.41
CA ARG A 42 -17.79 -9.20 13.27
C ARG A 42 -17.53 -7.91 12.48
N PRO A 43 -17.99 -6.75 12.99
CA PRO A 43 -17.62 -5.46 12.43
C PRO A 43 -16.09 -5.31 12.41
N PRO A 44 -15.49 -4.86 11.29
CA PRO A 44 -14.05 -4.75 11.19
C PRO A 44 -13.51 -3.60 12.03
N CYS A 45 -12.37 -3.82 12.68
CA CYS A 45 -11.57 -2.69 13.20
C CYS A 45 -10.86 -1.94 12.06
N ALA A 46 -10.24 -0.79 12.35
CA ALA A 46 -9.58 0.04 11.34
C ALA A 46 -8.54 -0.72 10.51
N ARG A 47 -7.71 -1.57 11.15
CA ARG A 47 -6.68 -2.36 10.45
C ARG A 47 -7.29 -3.43 9.54
N GLU A 48 -8.34 -4.10 10.00
CA GLU A 48 -9.09 -5.07 9.18
C GLU A 48 -9.74 -4.37 7.99
N ALA A 49 -10.36 -3.21 8.21
CA ALA A 49 -10.99 -2.42 7.15
C ALA A 49 -9.99 -1.99 6.06
N VAL A 50 -8.76 -1.60 6.43
CA VAL A 50 -7.69 -1.31 5.46
C VAL A 50 -7.32 -2.53 4.63
N LEU A 51 -7.17 -3.69 5.27
CA LEU A 51 -6.80 -4.93 4.57
C LEU A 51 -7.92 -5.39 3.63
N ARG A 52 -9.19 -5.26 4.05
CA ARG A 52 -10.36 -5.51 3.20
C ARG A 52 -10.41 -4.58 2.00
N ALA A 53 -10.28 -3.27 2.23
CA ALA A 53 -10.23 -2.28 1.15
C ALA A 53 -9.09 -2.57 0.16
N ARG A 54 -7.92 -2.99 0.65
CA ARG A 54 -6.80 -3.43 -0.20
C ARG A 54 -7.13 -4.68 -1.00
N ALA A 55 -7.78 -5.67 -0.39
CA ALA A 55 -8.20 -6.89 -1.09
C ALA A 55 -9.18 -6.55 -2.21
N ASP A 56 -10.22 -5.78 -1.92
CA ASP A 56 -11.22 -5.36 -2.91
C ASP A 56 -10.57 -4.56 -4.05
N TRP A 57 -9.60 -3.70 -3.72
CA TRP A 57 -8.84 -2.97 -4.73
C TRP A 57 -8.06 -3.91 -5.67
N GLN A 58 -7.38 -4.92 -5.11
CA GLN A 58 -6.66 -5.91 -5.91
C GLN A 58 -7.61 -6.74 -6.80
N LEU A 59 -8.81 -7.07 -6.30
CA LEU A 59 -9.84 -7.74 -7.09
C LEU A 59 -10.29 -6.91 -8.29
N ARG A 60 -10.54 -5.60 -8.08
CA ARG A 60 -10.90 -4.67 -9.15
C ARG A 60 -9.77 -4.50 -10.16
N LEU A 61 -8.52 -4.33 -9.70
CA LEU A 61 -7.35 -4.25 -10.57
C LEU A 61 -7.22 -5.50 -11.45
N ARG A 62 -7.44 -6.70 -10.88
CA ARG A 62 -7.41 -7.95 -11.63
C ARG A 62 -8.55 -8.03 -12.66
N ALA A 63 -9.73 -7.49 -12.34
CA ALA A 63 -10.87 -7.43 -13.24
C ALA A 63 -10.81 -6.27 -14.26
N ALA A 64 -9.78 -5.42 -14.19
CA ALA A 64 -9.70 -4.15 -14.93
C ALA A 64 -10.96 -3.26 -14.77
N ALA A 65 -11.60 -3.34 -13.59
CA ALA A 65 -12.79 -2.57 -13.27
C ALA A 65 -12.43 -1.13 -12.85
N GLU A 66 -13.39 -0.21 -13.00
CA GLU A 66 -13.23 1.18 -12.55
C GLU A 66 -13.03 1.25 -11.03
N PRO A 67 -12.20 2.21 -10.55
CA PRO A 67 -12.00 2.42 -9.12
C PRO A 67 -13.28 2.91 -8.45
N GLU A 68 -13.63 2.31 -7.33
CA GLU A 68 -14.74 2.72 -6.47
C GLU A 68 -14.20 2.96 -5.06
N SER A 69 -14.46 4.13 -4.48
CA SER A 69 -13.80 4.60 -3.24
C SER A 69 -14.42 4.08 -1.94
N GLY A 70 -15.52 3.32 -2.00
CA GLY A 70 -16.34 3.00 -0.82
C GLY A 70 -15.55 2.30 0.31
N GLY A 71 -14.62 1.41 -0.04
CA GLY A 71 -13.81 0.67 0.94
C GLY A 71 -12.78 1.53 1.67
N THR A 72 -12.06 2.40 0.95
CA THR A 72 -11.06 3.31 1.53
C THR A 72 -11.69 4.37 2.43
N ASP A 73 -12.85 4.91 2.05
CA ASP A 73 -13.55 5.92 2.84
C ASP A 73 -14.04 5.35 4.19
N MET A 74 -14.46 4.08 4.23
CA MET A 74 -14.80 3.38 5.47
C MET A 74 -13.56 3.19 6.35
N ALA A 75 -12.45 2.70 5.78
CA ALA A 75 -11.22 2.46 6.52
C ALA A 75 -10.63 3.76 7.13
N LEU A 76 -10.66 4.87 6.39
CA LEU A 76 -10.25 6.19 6.88
C LEU A 76 -11.11 6.63 8.08
N ARG A 77 -12.43 6.44 8.00
CA ARG A 77 -13.36 6.80 9.07
C ARG A 77 -13.08 6.01 10.35
N LEU A 78 -12.95 4.69 10.23
CA LEU A 78 -12.64 3.81 11.37
C LEU A 78 -11.28 4.15 11.98
N ALA A 79 -10.24 4.38 11.15
CA ALA A 79 -8.92 4.74 11.64
C ALA A 79 -8.91 6.04 12.45
N ARG A 80 -9.70 7.05 12.03
CA ARG A 80 -9.87 8.30 12.80
C ARG A 80 -10.65 8.07 14.09
N GLN A 81 -11.70 7.26 14.06
CA GLN A 81 -12.53 6.95 15.24
C GLN A 81 -11.74 6.17 16.31
N GLU A 82 -10.92 5.21 15.88
CA GLU A 82 -10.10 4.36 16.76
C GLU A 82 -8.78 5.03 17.18
N GLY A 83 -8.40 6.14 16.53
CA GLY A 83 -7.11 6.79 16.75
C GLY A 83 -5.91 5.97 16.24
N ASP A 84 -6.13 5.03 15.32
CA ASP A 84 -5.05 4.19 14.77
C ASP A 84 -4.31 4.93 13.64
N ALA A 85 -3.22 5.59 14.02
CA ALA A 85 -2.35 6.32 13.10
C ALA A 85 -1.79 5.43 11.97
N GLY A 86 -1.49 4.16 12.25
CA GLY A 86 -0.94 3.23 11.25
C GLY A 86 -1.98 2.86 10.20
N ALA A 87 -3.20 2.55 10.63
CA ALA A 87 -4.33 2.29 9.74
C ALA A 87 -4.68 3.54 8.93
N LEU A 88 -4.63 4.73 9.54
CA LEU A 88 -4.91 6.00 8.85
C LEU A 88 -3.90 6.26 7.73
N VAL A 89 -2.60 6.08 8.00
CA VAL A 89 -1.54 6.22 6.98
C VAL A 89 -1.72 5.20 5.86
N ALA A 90 -2.02 3.94 6.19
CA ALA A 90 -2.21 2.88 5.19
C ALA A 90 -3.46 3.12 4.32
N ALA A 91 -4.57 3.56 4.91
CA ALA A 91 -5.80 3.92 4.20
C ALA A 91 -5.58 5.13 3.28
N ALA A 92 -4.93 6.19 3.77
CA ALA A 92 -4.60 7.37 2.97
C ALA A 92 -3.66 7.04 1.80
N THR A 93 -2.71 6.12 2.03
CA THR A 93 -1.82 5.62 0.97
C THR A 93 -2.62 4.89 -0.11
N LEU A 94 -3.48 3.93 0.28
CA LEU A 94 -4.34 3.20 -0.66
C LEU A 94 -5.26 4.14 -1.45
N ARG A 95 -5.86 5.14 -0.79
CA ARG A 95 -6.67 6.16 -1.47
C ARG A 95 -5.87 6.95 -2.50
N GLY A 96 -4.60 7.27 -2.19
CA GLY A 96 -3.69 7.91 -3.13
C GLY A 96 -3.42 7.05 -4.37
N GLU A 97 -3.27 5.73 -4.22
CA GLU A 97 -3.08 4.80 -5.33
C GLU A 97 -4.31 4.74 -6.26
N GLU A 98 -5.51 4.63 -5.67
CA GLU A 98 -6.78 4.67 -6.42
C GLU A 98 -6.92 5.96 -7.23
N LEU A 99 -6.62 7.11 -6.62
CA LEU A 99 -6.71 8.41 -7.27
C LEU A 99 -5.66 8.61 -8.36
N ILE A 100 -4.44 8.08 -8.18
CA ILE A 100 -3.42 8.06 -9.24
C ILE A 100 -3.93 7.24 -10.43
N ARG A 101 -4.53 6.06 -10.17
CA ARG A 101 -5.07 5.20 -11.23
C ARG A 101 -6.19 5.89 -12.02
N ALA A 102 -7.04 6.64 -11.33
CA ALA A 102 -8.11 7.45 -11.92
C ALA A 102 -7.61 8.71 -12.67
N GLY A 103 -6.30 9.01 -12.65
CA GLY A 103 -5.75 10.23 -13.25
C GLY A 103 -5.95 11.49 -12.40
N GLU A 104 -6.47 11.36 -11.18
CA GLU A 104 -6.79 12.47 -10.27
C GLU A 104 -5.59 12.91 -9.42
N ARG A 105 -4.50 13.29 -10.08
CA ARG A 105 -3.20 13.59 -9.44
C ARG A 105 -3.31 14.57 -8.26
N PHE A 106 -4.05 15.66 -8.40
CA PHE A 106 -4.17 16.66 -7.33
C PHE A 106 -4.98 16.16 -6.13
N ALA A 107 -6.00 15.33 -6.37
CA ALA A 107 -6.74 14.69 -5.30
C ALA A 107 -5.84 13.69 -4.55
N ALA A 108 -5.05 12.91 -5.29
CA ALA A 108 -4.06 11.99 -4.70
C ALA A 108 -3.08 12.73 -3.78
N LEU A 109 -2.54 13.88 -4.21
CA LEU A 109 -1.65 14.69 -3.38
C LEU A 109 -2.30 15.16 -2.07
N ARG A 110 -3.59 15.52 -2.10
CA ARG A 110 -4.33 15.92 -0.89
C ARG A 110 -4.57 14.74 0.04
N ALA A 111 -4.98 13.59 -0.51
CA ALA A 111 -5.19 12.38 0.28
C ALA A 111 -3.89 11.93 0.98
N LEU A 112 -2.77 11.93 0.27
CA LEU A 112 -1.46 11.53 0.81
C LEU A 112 -0.91 12.52 1.85
N ALA A 113 -1.30 13.79 1.78
CA ALA A 113 -0.90 14.80 2.76
C ALA A 113 -1.45 14.50 4.17
N GLU A 114 -2.60 13.85 4.28
CA GLU A 114 -3.15 13.41 5.58
C GLU A 114 -2.21 12.40 6.25
N GLY A 115 -1.76 11.39 5.52
CA GLY A 115 -0.79 10.40 6.03
C GLY A 115 0.54 11.02 6.44
N LEU A 116 1.01 12.03 5.70
CA LEU A 116 2.22 12.78 6.06
C LEU A 116 2.02 13.57 7.35
N LYS A 117 0.85 14.21 7.52
CA LYS A 117 0.56 15.02 8.70
C LYS A 117 0.49 14.19 9.96
N VAL A 118 -0.08 12.99 9.88
CA VAL A 118 -0.12 12.02 10.99
C VAL A 118 1.29 11.64 11.44
N ALA A 119 2.20 11.35 10.50
CA ALA A 119 3.59 11.04 10.84
C ALA A 119 4.30 12.23 11.50
N GLU A 120 4.08 13.44 10.97
CA GLU A 120 4.65 14.69 11.53
C GLU A 120 4.18 14.93 12.98
N LEU A 121 2.87 14.87 13.23
CA LEU A 121 2.30 15.10 14.56
C LEU A 121 2.73 14.04 15.58
N GLY A 122 2.95 12.81 15.13
CA GLY A 122 3.46 11.73 15.97
C GLY A 122 4.97 11.76 16.21
N GLY A 123 5.71 12.71 15.61
CA GLY A 123 7.18 12.73 15.65
C GLY A 123 7.82 11.53 14.95
N GLN A 124 7.09 10.84 14.08
CA GLN A 124 7.52 9.64 13.40
C GLN A 124 8.07 9.95 12.00
N THR A 125 9.01 9.13 11.55
CA THR A 125 9.44 9.19 10.15
C THR A 125 8.28 8.79 9.23
N ALA A 126 7.99 9.61 8.22
CA ALA A 126 7.00 9.25 7.20
C ALA A 126 7.26 7.86 6.60
N ASP A 127 6.17 7.10 6.48
CA ASP A 127 6.17 5.72 5.96
C ASP A 127 6.75 5.64 4.54
N ALA A 128 7.52 4.58 4.28
CA ALA A 128 8.22 4.41 3.01
C ALA A 128 7.24 4.18 1.84
N HIS A 129 6.14 3.47 2.08
CA HIS A 129 5.14 3.19 1.05
C HIS A 129 4.37 4.46 0.69
N LEU A 130 3.94 5.22 1.71
CA LEU A 130 3.34 6.54 1.53
C LEU A 130 4.23 7.46 0.69
N LEU A 131 5.53 7.54 1.00
CA LEU A 131 6.47 8.35 0.23
C LEU A 131 6.63 7.86 -1.22
N ALA A 132 6.66 6.54 -1.44
CA ALA A 132 6.78 5.98 -2.78
C ALA A 132 5.56 6.31 -3.65
N VAL A 133 4.34 6.21 -3.10
CA VAL A 133 3.10 6.61 -3.80
C VAL A 133 3.08 8.12 -4.04
N LEU A 134 3.51 8.92 -3.06
CA LEU A 134 3.63 10.37 -3.20
C LEU A 134 4.60 10.78 -4.32
N ALA A 135 5.69 10.04 -4.52
CA ALA A 135 6.63 10.32 -5.60
C ALA A 135 5.96 10.25 -6.97
N HIS A 136 5.11 9.25 -7.20
CA HIS A 136 4.32 9.09 -8.43
C HIS A 136 3.31 10.22 -8.60
N ALA A 137 2.58 10.59 -7.54
CA ALA A 137 1.67 11.74 -7.59
C ALA A 137 2.40 13.08 -7.83
N GLN A 138 3.65 13.22 -7.38
CA GLN A 138 4.43 14.44 -7.55
C GLN A 138 5.09 14.56 -8.92
N GLY A 139 5.59 13.46 -9.50
CA GLY A 139 6.28 13.44 -10.79
C GLY A 139 7.54 14.34 -10.87
N GLY A 140 8.27 14.22 -11.98
CA GLY A 140 9.44 15.04 -12.29
C GLY A 140 10.54 15.00 -11.22
N ALA A 141 11.37 16.05 -11.16
CA ALA A 141 12.50 16.12 -10.24
C ALA A 141 12.11 16.10 -8.75
N LYS A 142 10.92 16.65 -8.41
CA LYS A 142 10.40 16.60 -7.04
C LYS A 142 10.02 15.17 -6.66
N GLY A 143 9.30 14.47 -7.54
CA GLY A 143 8.97 13.06 -7.38
C GLY A 143 10.22 12.20 -7.22
N GLY A 144 11.25 12.40 -8.05
CA GLY A 144 12.53 11.70 -7.95
C GLY A 144 13.19 11.82 -6.57
N ARG A 145 13.31 13.04 -6.03
CA ARG A 145 13.85 13.25 -4.66
C ARG A 145 13.00 12.58 -3.57
N THR A 146 11.68 12.55 -3.74
CA THR A 146 10.77 11.85 -2.81
C THR A 146 10.96 10.33 -2.92
N ALA A 147 11.15 9.81 -4.13
CA ALA A 147 11.42 8.40 -4.38
C ALA A 147 12.77 7.95 -3.79
N GLU A 148 13.83 8.77 -3.86
CA GLU A 148 15.10 8.48 -3.19
C GLU A 148 14.93 8.31 -1.67
N LYS A 149 14.14 9.21 -1.05
CA LYS A 149 13.82 9.11 0.39
C LYS A 149 13.01 7.85 0.70
N ALA A 150 12.03 7.51 -0.15
CA ALA A 150 11.27 6.29 0.00
C ALA A 150 12.17 5.04 -0.12
N LEU A 151 13.07 5.03 -1.10
CA LEU A 151 14.00 3.93 -1.36
C LEU A 151 14.96 3.71 -0.17
N ALA A 152 15.50 4.79 0.39
CA ALA A 152 16.38 4.73 1.57
C ALA A 152 15.68 4.16 2.82
N ARG A 153 14.36 4.34 2.93
CA ARG A 153 13.55 3.86 4.08
C ARG A 153 12.92 2.49 3.85
N SER A 154 12.79 2.08 2.59
CA SER A 154 12.13 0.84 2.20
C SER A 154 12.96 -0.40 2.57
N GLY A 155 12.28 -1.47 3.00
CA GLY A 155 12.89 -2.77 3.20
C GLY A 155 13.13 -3.52 1.87
N PRO A 156 14.06 -4.49 1.84
CA PRO A 156 14.24 -5.36 0.67
C PRO A 156 12.96 -6.13 0.33
N GLY A 157 12.67 -6.30 -0.96
CA GLY A 157 11.48 -7.03 -1.42
C GLY A 157 10.14 -6.43 -0.97
N SER A 158 10.10 -5.14 -0.63
CA SER A 158 8.87 -4.46 -0.20
C SER A 158 8.18 -3.71 -1.36
N PRO A 159 6.84 -3.57 -1.34
CA PRO A 159 6.13 -2.77 -2.33
C PRO A 159 6.64 -1.32 -2.44
N ALA A 160 6.95 -0.71 -1.29
CA ALA A 160 7.55 0.63 -1.22
C ALA A 160 8.84 0.74 -2.03
N ARG A 161 9.72 -0.28 -1.94
CA ARG A 161 10.99 -0.30 -2.68
C ARG A 161 10.76 -0.40 -4.18
N VAL A 162 9.86 -1.29 -4.61
CA VAL A 162 9.50 -1.45 -6.03
C VAL A 162 8.95 -0.13 -6.58
N LEU A 163 7.97 0.48 -5.91
CA LEU A 163 7.39 1.75 -6.34
C LEU A 163 8.40 2.90 -6.39
N ALA A 164 9.30 2.98 -5.40
CA ALA A 164 10.37 3.99 -5.40
C ALA A 164 11.33 3.81 -6.58
N LEU A 165 11.71 2.56 -6.92
CA LEU A 165 12.56 2.27 -8.07
C LEU A 165 11.87 2.60 -9.40
N LEU A 166 10.57 2.33 -9.52
CA LEU A 166 9.78 2.73 -10.69
C LEU A 166 9.72 4.25 -10.85
N ALA A 167 9.51 5.00 -9.76
CA ALA A 167 9.51 6.47 -9.79
C ALA A 167 10.89 7.06 -10.17
N LEU A 168 11.97 6.30 -9.96
CA LEU A 168 13.34 6.66 -10.35
C LEU A 168 13.72 6.18 -11.77
N ALA A 169 12.76 5.67 -12.55
CA ALA A 169 13.00 5.09 -13.87
C ALA A 169 14.03 3.93 -13.86
N ARG A 170 13.98 3.08 -12.82
CA ARG A 170 14.83 1.88 -12.66
C ARG A 170 14.00 0.59 -12.72
N PRO A 171 13.35 0.26 -13.87
CA PRO A 171 12.41 -0.86 -13.96
C PRO A 171 13.06 -2.23 -13.75
N ALA A 172 14.29 -2.43 -14.21
CA ALA A 172 15.01 -3.70 -14.02
C ALA A 172 15.25 -4.00 -12.53
N ASP A 173 15.67 -3.00 -11.76
CA ASP A 173 15.86 -3.13 -10.32
C ASP A 173 14.54 -3.34 -9.60
N ALA A 174 13.48 -2.65 -10.04
CA ALA A 174 12.13 -2.83 -9.51
C ALA A 174 11.64 -4.27 -9.71
N GLN A 175 11.88 -4.85 -10.89
CA GLN A 175 11.53 -6.24 -11.21
C GLN A 175 12.32 -7.23 -10.35
N SER A 176 13.62 -7.01 -10.16
CA SER A 176 14.45 -7.83 -9.28
C SER A 176 13.95 -7.80 -7.82
N GLN A 177 13.58 -6.62 -7.32
CA GLN A 177 13.02 -6.50 -5.97
C GLN A 177 11.62 -7.13 -5.84
N ALA A 178 10.78 -7.00 -6.86
CA ALA A 178 9.48 -7.65 -6.90
C ALA A 178 9.62 -9.18 -6.83
N ALA A 179 10.51 -9.76 -7.65
CA ALA A 179 10.80 -11.19 -7.64
C ALA A 179 11.37 -11.65 -6.29
N ALA A 180 12.32 -10.90 -5.71
CA ALA A 180 12.90 -11.25 -4.41
C ALA A 180 11.88 -11.20 -3.26
N GLY A 181 10.84 -10.37 -3.39
CA GLY A 181 9.77 -10.20 -2.42
C GLY A 181 8.54 -11.07 -2.63
N ASP A 182 8.54 -11.93 -3.66
CA ASP A 182 7.37 -12.66 -4.16
C ASP A 182 6.15 -11.74 -4.38
N LEU A 183 6.37 -10.50 -4.85
CA LEU A 183 5.32 -9.50 -4.92
C LEU A 183 4.49 -9.64 -6.20
N SER A 184 3.17 -9.60 -6.04
CA SER A 184 2.24 -9.49 -7.16
C SER A 184 2.35 -8.12 -7.85
N PRO A 185 2.25 -8.07 -9.20
CA PRO A 185 2.18 -6.82 -9.95
C PRO A 185 1.06 -5.87 -9.51
N LEU A 186 0.01 -6.38 -8.88
CA LEU A 186 -1.11 -5.58 -8.37
C LEU A 186 -0.68 -4.48 -7.37
N TRP A 187 0.55 -4.54 -6.85
CA TRP A 187 1.15 -3.49 -6.01
C TRP A 187 1.72 -2.29 -6.77
N TRP A 188 1.82 -2.34 -8.10
CA TRP A 188 2.33 -1.21 -8.88
C TRP A 188 1.63 -1.01 -10.24
N THR A 189 0.68 -1.86 -10.62
CA THR A 189 -0.11 -1.71 -11.86
C THR A 189 -1.04 -0.48 -11.85
N PHE A 190 -1.22 0.18 -10.71
CA PHE A 190 -1.98 1.44 -10.63
C PHE A 190 -1.18 2.63 -11.20
N VAL A 191 0.14 2.50 -11.30
CA VAL A 191 1.02 3.53 -11.84
C VAL A 191 0.94 3.48 -13.38
N PRO A 192 0.75 4.62 -14.07
CA PRO A 192 0.77 4.64 -15.52
C PRO A 192 2.16 4.21 -16.06
N PRO A 193 2.21 3.53 -17.22
CA PRO A 193 3.49 3.26 -17.88
C PRO A 193 4.23 4.56 -18.18
N ALA A 194 5.55 4.54 -18.00
CA ALA A 194 6.45 5.66 -18.30
C ALA A 194 6.57 5.90 -19.82
#